data_AF-A0A5N5KBX8-F1
#
_entry.id   AF-A0A5N5KBX8-F1
#
_cell.length_a   1.000
_cell.length_b   1.000
_cell.length_c   1.000
_cell.angle_alpha   90.00
_cell.angle_beta   90.00
_cell.angle_gamma   90.00
#
_symmetry.space_group_name_H-M   'P 1'
#
loop_
_entity.id
_entity.type
_entity.pdbx_description
1 polymer ?
#
loop_
_entity_poly.entity_id
_entity_poly.type
_entity_poly.pdbx_seq_one_letter_code
_entity_poly.pdbx_strand_id
1 'polypeptide(L)'
;MSSMIAVTTTELDERQPLLHNPRSLSNEEEEISNTPSTSSSNASPPPTQRLLSLDVFRGLTVALMILVDDAGGAFPCINHSPWFGVTLADFVMPFFLFVVGVSISLALKKVSSKPLATKKVILRTIKLFLLGLVLQGGYFHGRHDLTYGIDVGKIRLMGVLQEFHRMIVKPRISIGYLFAAMSEIWLVYSITVDSPMTFVKKYYIQWMIAFLFCTFYICLLYGLYVPDWEFEVPSTNLFGYEFGTKIVNCGVKGSLEPPCNAVGLIDRFFLGEHHLYQHPVYRRTKGFNSSPNHLIERVLTVTVSQQCSVNSPDYGPLPPSSPGWCLAPFDPEGILSSLMAAITCFLGLQFGHILVHFKGHMQRLCLWSVYSFIILFTGYVFELLGIPFCKPLYTLSYMCITAGASGLALTIIFYIVDVKHFRKPTMILQWMGMNALIIYALAACDLFPAAIQGFYLGSPENNMVDGTESLFQVMLHSKKWGTLVFVIVEILFWGLVAGFLHSKGIYARL
;
A
#
# COMPACT_ATOMS: atom_id res chain seq x y z
N MET A 1 7.55 43.87 -0.39
CA MET A 1 6.19 43.32 -0.18
C MET A 1 6.13 42.00 -0.92
N SER A 2 6.07 40.80 -0.33
CA SER A 2 6.05 40.40 1.08
C SER A 2 6.82 39.08 1.21
N SER A 3 7.55 38.98 2.31
CA SER A 3 8.43 37.90 2.74
C SER A 3 7.72 36.57 2.97
N MET A 4 8.23 35.49 2.39
CA MET A 4 7.91 34.12 2.77
C MET A 4 8.76 33.76 4.00
N ILE A 5 8.13 33.71 5.17
CA ILE A 5 8.78 33.44 6.45
C ILE A 5 9.08 31.93 6.54
N ALA A 6 10.35 31.58 6.37
CA ALA A 6 10.87 30.29 6.80
C ALA A 6 10.90 30.27 8.33
N VAL A 7 10.01 29.49 8.96
CA VAL A 7 10.04 29.25 10.40
C VAL A 7 11.15 28.26 10.70
N THR A 8 12.34 28.78 11.00
CA THR A 8 13.42 28.08 11.72
C THR A 8 12.98 27.86 13.16
N THR A 9 12.55 26.66 13.53
CA THR A 9 12.52 26.23 14.94
C THR A 9 13.81 25.49 15.27
N THR A 10 14.53 26.08 16.22
CA THR A 10 15.71 25.63 16.92
C THR A 10 15.49 24.29 17.64
N GLU A 11 16.14 23.23 17.17
CA GLU A 11 16.81 22.17 17.94
C GLU A 11 17.46 21.23 16.91
N LEU A 12 18.78 21.39 16.74
CA LEU A 12 19.61 20.56 15.88
C LEU A 12 19.75 19.17 16.49
N ASP A 13 18.81 18.29 16.18
CA ASP A 13 18.91 16.84 16.38
C ASP A 13 19.74 16.29 15.20
N GLU A 14 21.06 16.28 15.36
CA GLU A 14 22.03 15.78 14.37
C GLU A 14 21.85 14.26 14.19
N ARG A 15 21.21 13.87 13.08
CA ARG A 15 20.86 12.47 12.77
C ARG A 15 21.97 11.80 11.98
N GLN A 16 22.90 11.15 12.66
CA GLN A 16 23.89 10.30 12.00
C GLN A 16 23.33 8.87 11.76
N PRO A 17 23.52 8.27 10.56
CA PRO A 17 23.43 6.83 10.39
C PRO A 17 24.55 6.14 11.19
N LEU A 18 24.32 4.89 11.63
CA LEU A 18 25.27 4.09 12.42
C LEU A 18 26.59 3.84 11.66
N LEU A 19 27.49 4.81 11.71
CA LEU A 19 28.89 4.68 11.40
C LEU A 19 29.65 4.60 12.71
N HIS A 20 29.86 3.38 13.21
CA HIS A 20 31.05 3.14 14.00
C HIS A 20 31.61 1.75 13.73
N ASN A 21 32.90 1.76 13.39
CA ASN A 21 33.73 0.61 13.03
C ASN A 21 34.21 -0.03 14.36
N PRO A 22 33.90 -1.29 14.69
CA PRO A 22 34.32 -1.88 15.96
C PRO A 22 35.77 -2.40 15.83
N ARG A 23 36.74 -1.49 15.74
CA ARG A 23 38.17 -1.81 15.85
C ARG A 23 38.95 -0.65 16.48
N SER A 24 38.68 -0.38 17.76
CA SER A 24 39.62 0.30 18.66
C SER A 24 38.99 0.46 20.05
N LEU A 25 39.01 -0.60 20.86
CA LEU A 25 38.93 -0.53 22.32
C LEU A 25 39.26 -1.92 22.86
N SER A 26 40.51 -2.31 22.64
CA SER A 26 41.19 -3.29 23.46
C SER A 26 42.22 -2.55 24.31
N ASN A 27 42.21 -2.85 25.61
CA ASN A 27 43.20 -2.50 26.64
C ASN A 27 42.95 -1.16 27.33
N GLU A 28 42.44 -1.21 28.56
CA GLU A 28 43.23 -0.95 29.77
C GLU A 28 42.37 -1.29 31.01
N GLU A 29 42.93 -2.14 31.87
CA GLU A 29 42.43 -2.54 33.19
C GLU A 29 42.90 -1.53 34.26
N GLU A 30 42.14 -1.50 35.38
CA GLU A 30 42.49 -1.09 36.75
C GLU A 30 42.94 0.36 37.07
N GLU A 31 42.15 1.09 37.88
CA GLU A 31 42.49 1.38 39.29
C GLU A 31 41.38 2.18 40.02
N ILE A 32 41.27 1.96 41.34
CA ILE A 32 40.30 2.53 42.28
C ILE A 32 40.81 3.86 42.85
N SER A 33 40.00 4.92 42.86
CA SER A 33 40.15 6.05 43.82
C SER A 33 38.86 6.86 44.00
N ASN A 34 38.48 7.06 45.25
CA ASN A 34 37.31 7.83 45.71
C ASN A 34 37.62 9.33 45.81
N THR A 35 36.87 10.21 45.12
CA THR A 35 36.52 11.57 45.61
C THR A 35 35.32 12.13 44.81
N PRO A 36 34.32 12.80 45.44
CA PRO A 36 33.14 13.28 44.72
C PRO A 36 33.39 14.67 44.12
N SER A 37 33.52 14.75 42.80
CA SER A 37 33.46 16.02 42.07
C SER A 37 32.20 16.08 41.22
N THR A 38 31.29 16.95 41.65
CA THR A 38 30.10 17.42 40.95
C THR A 38 30.50 18.06 39.62
N SER A 39 30.40 17.32 38.52
CA SER A 39 30.39 17.89 37.17
C SER A 39 29.12 17.44 36.46
N SER A 40 28.17 18.36 36.36
CA SER A 40 26.96 18.23 35.55
C SER A 40 27.33 18.09 34.08
N SER A 41 27.51 16.85 33.62
CA SER A 41 27.59 16.56 32.19
C SER A 41 26.19 16.70 31.60
N ASN A 42 25.96 17.80 30.88
CA ASN A 42 24.88 17.90 29.89
C ASN A 42 25.16 16.86 28.79
N ALA A 43 24.79 15.60 29.05
CA ALA A 43 24.76 14.57 28.04
C ALA A 43 23.57 14.85 27.13
N SER A 44 23.85 15.35 25.93
CA SER A 44 22.88 15.38 24.84
C SER A 44 22.24 13.99 24.70
N PRO A 45 20.91 13.88 24.53
CA PRO A 45 20.27 12.58 24.41
C PRO A 45 20.88 11.80 23.23
N PRO A 46 21.07 10.48 23.36
CA PRO A 46 21.65 9.68 22.29
C PRO A 46 20.81 9.80 21.01
N PRO A 47 21.45 9.89 19.83
CA PRO A 47 20.76 10.09 18.56
C PRO A 47 19.72 8.99 18.34
N THR A 48 18.56 9.36 17.79
CA THR A 48 17.46 8.40 17.54
C THR A 48 17.88 7.37 16.49
N GLN A 49 18.28 6.18 16.94
CA GLN A 49 18.72 5.08 16.09
C GLN A 49 17.54 4.58 15.22
N ARG A 50 17.61 4.79 13.90
CA ARG A 50 16.61 4.27 12.94
C ARG A 50 16.87 2.79 12.66
N LEU A 51 15.81 2.02 12.47
CA LEU A 51 15.90 0.62 12.05
C LEU A 51 16.16 0.54 10.53
N LEU A 52 17.33 0.03 10.15
CA LEU A 52 17.79 0.05 8.77
C LEU A 52 16.95 -0.85 7.86
N SER A 53 16.63 -2.08 8.31
CA SER A 53 15.75 -2.98 7.54
C SER A 53 14.37 -2.41 7.26
N LEU A 54 13.84 -1.57 8.15
CA LEU A 54 12.55 -0.94 7.95
C LEU A 54 12.60 0.11 6.84
N ASP A 55 13.67 0.89 6.77
CA ASP A 55 13.90 1.82 5.65
C ASP A 55 14.10 1.03 4.34
N VAL A 56 14.91 -0.03 4.34
CA VAL A 56 15.11 -0.88 3.14
C VAL A 56 13.79 -1.51 2.68
N PHE A 57 12.95 -2.00 3.59
CA PHE A 57 11.67 -2.60 3.23
C PHE A 57 10.73 -1.56 2.60
N ARG A 58 10.66 -0.34 3.14
CA ARG A 58 9.90 0.75 2.51
C ARG A 58 10.39 1.07 1.10
N GLY A 59 11.71 1.16 0.92
CA GLY A 59 12.30 1.44 -0.38
C GLY A 59 12.04 0.33 -1.38
N LEU A 60 12.10 -0.94 -0.94
CA LEU A 60 11.70 -2.08 -1.75
C LEU A 60 10.23 -1.97 -2.17
N THR A 61 9.33 -1.57 -1.28
CA THR A 61 7.92 -1.39 -1.62
C THR A 61 7.70 -0.27 -2.64
N VAL A 62 8.42 0.85 -2.52
CA VAL A 62 8.37 1.95 -3.51
C VAL A 62 8.94 1.50 -4.86
N ALA A 63 10.07 0.78 -4.86
CA ALA A 63 10.64 0.22 -6.09
C ALA A 63 9.71 -0.79 -6.76
N LEU A 64 9.05 -1.64 -5.96
CA LEU A 64 8.08 -2.62 -6.46
C LEU A 64 6.84 -1.94 -7.04
N MET A 65 6.38 -0.83 -6.46
CA MET A 65 5.29 -0.02 -6.99
C MET A 65 5.61 0.48 -8.40
N ILE A 66 6.77 1.14 -8.58
CA ILE A 66 7.23 1.62 -9.89
C ILE A 66 7.34 0.44 -10.88
N LEU A 67 7.89 -0.70 -10.43
CA LEU A 67 8.01 -1.89 -11.26
C LEU A 67 6.66 -2.37 -11.78
N VAL A 68 5.64 -2.41 -10.93
CA VAL A 68 4.34 -2.98 -11.32
C VAL A 68 3.50 -2.01 -12.14
N ASP A 69 3.60 -0.71 -11.85
CA ASP A 69 2.87 0.33 -12.57
C ASP A 69 3.37 0.44 -14.03
N ASP A 70 4.69 0.37 -14.25
CA ASP A 70 5.27 0.58 -15.59
C ASP A 70 5.58 -0.73 -16.36
N ALA A 71 5.92 -1.83 -15.66
CA ALA A 71 6.21 -3.12 -16.31
C ALA A 71 5.04 -4.12 -16.27
N GLY A 72 3.94 -3.78 -15.57
CA GLY A 72 2.77 -4.65 -15.42
C GLY A 72 2.17 -5.10 -16.75
N GLY A 73 1.95 -4.18 -17.69
CA GLY A 73 1.41 -4.49 -19.02
C GLY A 73 2.29 -5.43 -19.86
N ALA A 74 3.60 -5.48 -19.59
CA ALA A 74 4.53 -6.36 -20.31
C ALA A 74 4.52 -7.82 -19.78
N PHE A 75 4.24 -8.01 -18.48
CA PHE A 75 4.32 -9.29 -17.78
C PHE A 75 3.06 -9.56 -16.94
N PRO A 76 2.19 -10.51 -17.33
CA PRO A 76 0.97 -10.83 -16.58
C PRO A 76 1.19 -11.27 -15.13
N CYS A 77 2.36 -11.81 -14.78
CA CYS A 77 2.71 -12.19 -13.40
C CYS A 77 3.09 -10.99 -12.52
N ILE A 78 3.50 -9.88 -13.14
CA ILE A 78 3.82 -8.61 -12.48
C ILE A 78 2.54 -7.78 -12.36
N ASN A 79 1.67 -7.84 -13.37
CA ASN A 79 0.38 -7.12 -13.42
C ASN A 79 -0.61 -7.59 -12.34
N HIS A 80 -1.59 -6.75 -12.02
CA HIS A 80 -2.68 -7.08 -11.10
C HIS A 80 -3.57 -8.24 -11.58
N SER A 81 -4.06 -9.01 -10.61
CA SER A 81 -5.14 -9.96 -10.85
C SER A 81 -6.46 -9.20 -11.17
N PRO A 82 -7.23 -9.61 -12.20
CA PRO A 82 -8.44 -8.88 -12.58
C PRO A 82 -9.56 -8.88 -11.54
N TRP A 83 -9.69 -9.95 -10.74
CA TRP A 83 -10.70 -10.04 -9.69
C TRP A 83 -10.33 -11.03 -8.59
N PHE A 84 -10.29 -12.32 -8.95
CA PHE A 84 -9.82 -13.39 -8.08
C PHE A 84 -8.36 -13.72 -8.38
N GLY A 85 -7.66 -14.15 -7.34
CA GLY A 85 -6.23 -14.48 -7.38
C GLY A 85 -5.38 -13.40 -6.72
N VAL A 86 -4.07 -13.63 -6.79
CA VAL A 86 -3.06 -12.73 -6.25
C VAL A 86 -1.81 -12.81 -7.14
N THR A 87 -1.26 -11.65 -7.46
CA THR A 87 -0.08 -11.46 -8.31
C THR A 87 0.93 -10.56 -7.60
N LEU A 88 2.10 -10.30 -8.19
CA LEU A 88 3.14 -9.50 -7.54
C LEU A 88 2.66 -8.08 -7.19
N ALA A 89 1.93 -7.41 -8.09
CA ALA A 89 1.39 -6.07 -7.84
C ALA A 89 0.44 -6.02 -6.65
N ASP A 90 -0.26 -7.11 -6.36
CA ASP A 90 -1.23 -7.17 -5.28
C ASP A 90 -0.57 -7.13 -3.88
N PHE A 91 0.75 -7.34 -3.77
CA PHE A 91 1.48 -7.26 -2.48
C PHE A 91 1.95 -5.85 -2.10
N VAL A 92 2.03 -4.91 -3.06
CA VAL A 92 2.61 -3.57 -2.84
C VAL A 92 1.88 -2.80 -1.74
N MET A 93 0.56 -2.75 -1.82
CA MET A 93 -0.26 -1.99 -0.87
C MET A 93 -0.26 -2.61 0.55
N PRO A 94 -0.45 -3.94 0.72
CA PRO A 94 -0.27 -4.60 2.00
C PRO A 94 1.11 -4.39 2.63
N PHE A 95 2.19 -4.42 1.84
CA PHE A 95 3.54 -4.15 2.34
C PHE A 95 3.65 -2.74 2.94
N PHE A 96 3.10 -1.73 2.26
CA PHE A 96 3.07 -0.37 2.79
C PHE A 96 2.29 -0.27 4.10
N LEU A 97 1.08 -0.84 4.16
CA LEU A 97 0.24 -0.80 5.37
C LEU A 97 0.92 -1.49 6.56
N PHE A 98 1.49 -2.66 6.32
CA PHE A 98 2.20 -3.42 7.33
C PHE A 98 3.39 -2.63 7.90
N VAL A 99 4.19 -2.01 7.02
CA VAL A 99 5.32 -1.18 7.44
C VAL A 99 4.88 0.05 8.20
N VAL A 100 3.77 0.70 7.81
CA VAL A 100 3.17 1.81 8.57
C VAL A 100 2.84 1.33 10.00
N GLY A 101 2.24 0.15 10.14
CA GLY A 101 1.99 -0.51 11.42
C GLY A 101 3.23 -0.64 12.29
N VAL A 102 4.29 -1.27 11.76
CA VAL A 102 5.57 -1.46 12.49
C VAL A 102 6.11 -0.11 12.97
N SER A 103 5.98 0.92 12.16
CA SER A 103 6.48 2.26 12.43
C SER A 103 5.73 2.99 13.53
N ILE A 104 4.45 2.71 13.72
CA ILE A 104 3.63 3.29 14.80
C ILE A 104 4.18 2.87 16.16
N SER A 105 4.53 1.59 16.34
CA SER A 105 5.12 1.08 17.60
C SER A 105 6.40 1.84 17.99
N LEU A 106 7.25 2.16 16.99
CA LEU A 106 8.51 2.86 17.19
C LEU A 106 8.28 4.34 17.50
N ALA A 107 7.30 4.95 16.83
CA ALA A 107 6.94 6.35 17.04
C ALA A 107 6.27 6.60 18.40
N LEU A 108 5.49 5.62 18.90
CA LEU A 108 4.75 5.72 20.15
C LEU A 108 5.46 5.12 21.37
N LYS A 109 6.66 4.54 21.19
CA LYS A 109 7.46 3.92 22.26
C LYS A 109 7.67 4.82 23.50
N LYS A 110 7.77 6.15 23.31
CA LYS A 110 8.08 7.13 24.37
C LYS A 110 6.95 8.14 24.62
N VAL A 111 5.69 7.71 24.57
CA VAL A 111 4.57 8.61 24.89
C VAL A 111 4.44 8.79 26.39
N SER A 112 4.68 10.00 26.88
CA SER A 112 4.47 10.39 28.27
C SER A 112 3.01 10.80 28.57
N SER A 113 2.27 11.31 27.57
CA SER A 113 0.90 11.81 27.73
C SER A 113 -0.01 11.33 26.59
N LYS A 114 -1.04 10.55 26.95
CA LYS A 114 -2.07 10.03 26.03
C LYS A 114 -2.79 11.13 25.22
N PRO A 115 -3.27 12.24 25.80
CA PRO A 115 -3.96 13.28 25.03
C PRO A 115 -3.01 14.00 24.06
N LEU A 116 -1.77 14.26 24.45
CA LEU A 116 -0.78 14.90 23.57
C LEU A 116 -0.43 14.00 22.38
N ALA A 117 -0.25 12.69 22.62
CA ALA A 117 -0.04 11.72 21.55
C ALA A 117 -1.25 11.62 20.62
N THR A 118 -2.47 11.60 21.17
CA THR A 118 -3.71 11.58 20.38
C THR A 118 -3.79 12.80 19.46
N LYS A 119 -3.51 14.01 19.97
CA LYS A 119 -3.47 15.24 19.17
C LYS A 119 -2.44 15.13 18.04
N LYS A 120 -1.25 14.61 18.32
CA LYS A 120 -0.18 14.42 17.31
C LYS A 120 -0.58 13.43 16.22
N VAL A 121 -1.24 12.32 16.61
CA VAL A 121 -1.76 11.32 15.68
C VAL A 121 -2.83 11.94 14.78
N ILE A 122 -3.84 12.61 15.35
CA ILE A 122 -4.92 13.26 14.58
C ILE A 122 -4.36 14.28 13.58
N LEU A 123 -3.45 15.17 14.01
CA LEU A 123 -2.84 16.15 13.10
C LEU A 123 -2.08 15.49 11.94
N ARG A 124 -1.38 14.39 12.21
CA ARG A 124 -0.67 13.63 11.18
C ARG A 124 -1.64 12.93 10.22
N THR A 125 -2.70 12.33 10.75
CA THR A 125 -3.81 11.73 9.96
C THR A 125 -4.44 12.77 9.03
N ILE A 126 -4.73 13.98 9.54
CA ILE A 126 -5.29 15.08 8.74
C ILE A 126 -4.32 15.49 7.63
N LYS A 127 -3.04 15.71 7.94
CA LYS A 127 -2.04 16.07 6.92
C LYS A 127 -1.88 14.99 5.84
N LEU A 128 -1.86 13.72 6.23
CA LEU A 128 -1.83 12.60 5.29
C LEU A 128 -3.09 12.58 4.42
N PHE A 129 -4.26 12.78 5.02
CA PHE A 129 -5.52 12.84 4.29
C PHE A 129 -5.58 14.00 3.30
N LEU A 130 -5.23 15.23 3.72
CA LEU A 130 -5.18 16.41 2.86
C LEU A 130 -4.17 16.25 1.72
N LEU A 131 -2.99 15.71 2.02
CA LEU A 131 -2.02 15.39 0.97
C LEU A 131 -2.58 14.36 -0.01
N GLY A 132 -3.40 13.42 0.45
CA GLY A 132 -4.12 12.49 -0.44
C GLY A 132 -5.06 13.20 -1.39
N LEU A 133 -5.89 14.10 -0.86
CA LEU A 133 -6.85 14.88 -1.66
C LEU A 133 -6.17 15.76 -2.70
N VAL A 134 -5.04 16.39 -2.37
CA VAL A 134 -4.27 17.21 -3.32
C VAL A 134 -3.72 16.35 -4.46
N LEU A 135 -3.15 15.19 -4.14
CA LEU A 135 -2.60 14.27 -5.13
C LEU A 135 -3.71 13.64 -5.99
N GLN A 136 -4.91 13.46 -5.43
CA GLN A 136 -6.10 12.97 -6.11
C GLN A 136 -6.73 13.96 -7.10
N GLY A 137 -6.61 15.25 -6.81
CA GLY A 137 -7.34 16.31 -7.49
C GLY A 137 -7.10 16.43 -8.99
N GLY A 138 -6.11 15.76 -9.57
CA GLY A 138 -5.69 16.04 -10.95
C GLY A 138 -5.00 17.41 -11.06
N TYR A 139 -4.45 17.92 -9.95
CA TYR A 139 -3.57 19.10 -9.97
C TYR A 139 -2.26 18.83 -10.74
N PHE A 140 -1.89 17.56 -10.85
CA PHE A 140 -0.76 17.08 -11.64
C PHE A 140 -1.32 16.15 -12.73
N HIS A 141 -1.14 16.54 -13.99
CA HIS A 141 -1.70 15.89 -15.18
C HIS A 141 -0.87 14.67 -15.59
N GLY A 142 -1.53 13.61 -16.06
CA GLY A 142 -0.87 12.50 -16.75
C GLY A 142 -0.59 12.83 -18.23
N ARG A 143 0.18 11.98 -18.92
CA ARG A 143 0.71 12.19 -20.29
C ARG A 143 -0.30 12.55 -21.41
N HIS A 144 -1.60 12.44 -21.18
CA HIS A 144 -2.64 12.51 -22.22
C HIS A 144 -3.86 13.39 -21.92
N ASP A 145 -3.93 14.10 -20.79
CA ASP A 145 -5.10 14.94 -20.45
C ASP A 145 -4.66 16.34 -19.97
N LEU A 146 -5.21 17.39 -20.61
CA LEU A 146 -4.85 18.80 -20.39
C LEU A 146 -5.86 19.52 -19.48
N THR A 147 -6.82 18.80 -18.88
CA THR A 147 -7.89 19.41 -18.07
C THR A 147 -7.41 19.82 -16.67
N TYR A 148 -7.24 21.14 -16.45
CA TYR A 148 -6.82 21.70 -15.15
C TYR A 148 -8.03 21.93 -14.22
N GLY A 149 -8.08 21.24 -13.08
CA GLY A 149 -9.08 21.48 -12.01
C GLY A 149 -9.60 20.23 -11.29
N ILE A 150 -10.12 20.41 -10.07
CA ILE A 150 -10.81 19.35 -9.31
C ILE A 150 -12.33 19.50 -9.50
N ASP A 151 -12.98 18.50 -10.12
CA ASP A 151 -14.43 18.38 -10.09
C ASP A 151 -14.87 17.90 -8.70
N VAL A 152 -15.37 18.84 -7.88
CA VAL A 152 -15.79 18.59 -6.49
C VAL A 152 -16.92 17.54 -6.42
N GLY A 153 -17.77 17.46 -7.45
CA GLY A 153 -18.86 16.49 -7.53
C GLY A 153 -18.39 15.05 -7.80
N LYS A 154 -17.12 14.87 -8.23
CA LYS A 154 -16.53 13.56 -8.55
C LYS A 154 -15.30 13.21 -7.72
N ILE A 155 -15.07 13.93 -6.62
CA ILE A 155 -14.00 13.58 -5.67
C ILE A 155 -14.33 12.22 -5.04
N ARG A 156 -13.39 11.28 -5.08
CA ARG A 156 -13.55 9.98 -4.43
C ARG A 156 -13.03 10.06 -3.00
N LEU A 157 -13.91 9.99 -2.02
CA LEU A 157 -13.48 10.17 -0.62
C LEU A 157 -12.61 9.01 -0.11
N MET A 158 -12.87 7.78 -0.58
CA MET A 158 -12.21 6.53 -0.13
C MET A 158 -11.21 5.94 -1.14
N GLY A 159 -11.11 6.51 -2.34
CA GLY A 159 -10.28 5.95 -3.41
C GLY A 159 -8.80 5.83 -3.04
N VAL A 160 -8.17 4.76 -3.51
CA VAL A 160 -6.71 4.53 -3.57
C VAL A 160 -6.44 3.73 -4.86
N LEU A 161 -5.29 3.96 -5.50
CA LEU A 161 -4.66 3.18 -6.59
C LEU A 161 -5.59 2.30 -7.45
N GLN A 162 -5.99 2.83 -8.59
CA GLN A 162 -6.51 2.00 -9.67
C GLN A 162 -6.01 2.52 -11.00
N GLU A 163 -5.28 1.66 -11.69
CA GLU A 163 -4.53 1.93 -12.92
C GLU A 163 -5.28 2.79 -13.96
N PHE A 164 -4.45 3.52 -14.70
CA PHE A 164 -4.58 4.11 -16.03
C PHE A 164 -4.83 5.62 -16.20
N HIS A 165 -5.27 6.43 -15.22
CA HIS A 165 -5.13 7.89 -15.44
C HIS A 165 -5.25 8.84 -14.24
N ARG A 166 -5.36 8.40 -12.99
CA ARG A 166 -5.44 9.40 -11.90
C ARG A 166 -4.99 8.84 -10.58
N MET A 167 -3.86 9.38 -10.16
CA MET A 167 -3.15 9.15 -8.91
C MET A 167 -4.06 9.34 -7.69
N ILE A 168 -4.13 8.35 -6.80
CA ILE A 168 -4.84 8.46 -5.52
C ILE A 168 -4.13 7.61 -4.45
N VAL A 169 -3.55 8.22 -3.42
CA VAL A 169 -3.20 7.54 -2.14
C VAL A 169 -3.42 8.53 -1.00
N LYS A 170 -4.32 8.18 -0.05
CA LYS A 170 -4.11 8.27 1.42
C LYS A 170 -5.30 7.94 2.36
N PRO A 171 -6.58 7.77 1.98
CA PRO A 171 -7.62 7.53 3.00
C PRO A 171 -7.41 6.21 3.75
N ARG A 172 -7.09 5.11 3.07
CA ARG A 172 -6.83 3.80 3.72
C ARG A 172 -5.66 3.78 4.67
N ILE A 173 -4.54 4.35 4.23
CA ILE A 173 -3.33 4.44 5.06
C ILE A 173 -3.60 5.34 6.27
N SER A 174 -4.36 6.42 6.09
CA SER A 174 -4.70 7.36 7.17
C SER A 174 -5.68 6.74 8.18
N ILE A 175 -6.71 6.02 7.71
CA ILE A 175 -7.66 5.28 8.56
C ILE A 175 -6.92 4.16 9.32
N GLY A 176 -6.12 3.35 8.63
CA GLY A 176 -5.33 2.29 9.25
C GLY A 176 -4.32 2.83 10.26
N TYR A 177 -3.68 3.96 9.96
CA TYR A 177 -2.78 4.66 10.89
C TYR A 177 -3.52 5.17 12.12
N LEU A 178 -4.65 5.87 11.94
CA LEU A 178 -5.46 6.39 13.03
C LEU A 178 -5.95 5.25 13.92
N PHE A 179 -6.50 4.20 13.32
CA PHE A 179 -7.02 3.04 14.03
C PHE A 179 -5.92 2.35 14.86
N ALA A 180 -4.80 1.98 14.23
CA ALA A 180 -3.70 1.32 14.92
C ALA A 180 -3.09 2.20 16.03
N ALA A 181 -2.87 3.50 15.76
CA ALA A 181 -2.31 4.42 16.75
C ALA A 181 -3.27 4.68 17.93
N MET A 182 -4.57 4.81 17.68
CA MET A 182 -5.56 4.95 18.74
C MET A 182 -5.65 3.68 19.59
N SER A 183 -5.59 2.51 18.95
CA SER A 183 -5.55 1.22 19.64
C SER A 183 -4.32 1.11 20.56
N GLU A 184 -3.17 1.66 20.14
CA GLU A 184 -1.94 1.65 20.93
C GLU A 184 -2.01 2.60 22.13
N ILE A 185 -2.55 3.80 21.95
CA ILE A 185 -2.62 4.82 23.02
C ILE A 185 -3.62 4.43 24.11
N TRP A 186 -4.80 3.94 23.69
CA TRP A 186 -5.93 3.79 24.60
C TRP A 186 -6.07 2.37 25.17
N LEU A 187 -5.71 1.33 24.41
CA LEU A 187 -6.00 -0.05 24.80
C LEU A 187 -4.81 -0.79 25.43
N VAL A 188 -3.60 -0.21 25.37
CA VAL A 188 -2.42 -0.83 25.98
C VAL A 188 -2.31 -0.43 27.45
N TYR A 189 -2.22 -1.43 28.31
CA TYR A 189 -2.02 -1.27 29.74
C TYR A 189 -0.52 -1.19 30.08
N SER A 190 -0.18 -0.49 31.17
CA SER A 190 1.20 -0.30 31.63
C SER A 190 1.74 -1.53 32.37
N ILE A 191 1.77 -2.69 31.70
CA ILE A 191 2.37 -3.93 32.21
C ILE A 191 3.80 -4.05 31.69
N THR A 192 4.75 -4.45 32.55
CA THR A 192 6.12 -4.80 32.14
C THR A 192 6.12 -6.12 31.39
N VAL A 193 6.88 -6.21 30.30
CA VAL A 193 6.93 -7.40 29.46
C VAL A 193 8.20 -8.17 29.79
N ASP A 194 8.07 -9.15 30.68
CA ASP A 194 9.20 -9.96 31.16
C ASP A 194 9.17 -11.38 30.55
N SER A 195 8.01 -11.82 30.06
CA SER A 195 7.79 -13.12 29.42
C SER A 195 6.85 -13.04 28.19
N PRO A 196 6.86 -14.04 27.29
CA PRO A 196 5.90 -14.12 26.19
C PRO A 196 4.43 -14.13 26.66
N MET A 197 4.14 -14.72 27.83
CA MET A 197 2.80 -14.73 28.38
C MET A 197 2.35 -13.32 28.82
N THR A 198 3.24 -12.55 29.45
CA THR A 198 2.97 -11.14 29.79
C THR A 198 2.83 -10.26 28.55
N PHE A 199 3.52 -10.59 27.45
CA PHE A 199 3.35 -9.92 26.16
C PHE A 199 1.92 -10.11 25.63
N VAL A 200 1.43 -11.35 25.60
CA VAL A 200 0.05 -11.65 25.16
C VAL A 200 -0.98 -10.94 26.05
N LYS A 201 -0.81 -11.01 27.38
CA LYS A 201 -1.67 -10.31 28.35
C LYS A 201 -1.65 -8.79 28.21
N LYS A 202 -0.58 -8.20 27.67
CA LYS A 202 -0.51 -6.75 27.44
C LYS A 202 -1.32 -6.32 26.22
N TYR A 203 -1.38 -7.16 25.19
CA TYR A 203 -1.95 -6.82 23.88
C TYR A 203 -3.23 -7.61 23.55
N TYR A 204 -3.81 -8.37 24.47
CA TYR A 204 -4.99 -9.20 24.16
C TYR A 204 -6.24 -8.39 23.74
N ILE A 205 -6.47 -7.20 24.31
CA ILE A 205 -7.63 -6.36 23.95
C ILE A 205 -7.55 -5.93 22.48
N GLN A 206 -6.35 -5.55 22.05
CA GLN A 206 -6.04 -5.21 20.67
C GLN A 206 -6.39 -6.37 19.72
N TRP A 207 -6.02 -7.59 20.09
CA TRP A 207 -6.38 -8.81 19.34
C TRP A 207 -7.87 -9.11 19.32
N MET A 208 -8.55 -8.93 20.45
CA MET A 208 -9.99 -9.14 20.52
C MET A 208 -10.76 -8.21 19.57
N ILE A 209 -10.33 -6.95 19.49
CA ILE A 209 -10.94 -5.97 18.58
C ILE A 209 -10.65 -6.32 17.11
N ALA A 210 -9.44 -6.77 16.79
CA ALA A 210 -9.12 -7.22 15.44
C ALA A 210 -10.00 -8.42 15.03
N PHE A 211 -10.16 -9.41 15.92
CA PHE A 211 -11.07 -10.54 15.70
C PHE A 211 -12.52 -10.11 15.54
N LEU A 212 -12.99 -9.18 16.38
CA LEU A 212 -14.34 -8.62 16.28
C LEU A 212 -14.59 -7.98 14.91
N PHE A 213 -13.64 -7.19 14.40
CA PHE A 213 -13.77 -6.57 13.08
C PHE A 213 -13.69 -7.58 11.93
N CYS A 214 -12.83 -8.60 12.02
CA CYS A 214 -12.81 -9.69 11.03
C CYS A 214 -14.15 -10.44 11.00
N THR A 215 -14.72 -10.77 12.16
CA THR A 215 -16.01 -11.44 12.26
C THR A 215 -17.13 -10.56 11.70
N PHE A 216 -17.16 -9.28 12.09
CA PHE A 216 -18.12 -8.31 11.56
C PHE A 216 -18.03 -8.19 10.04
N TYR A 217 -16.81 -8.12 9.49
CA TYR A 217 -16.56 -8.10 8.06
C TYR A 217 -17.13 -9.33 7.36
N ILE A 218 -16.85 -10.55 7.86
CA ILE A 218 -17.38 -11.79 7.28
C ILE A 218 -18.91 -11.82 7.36
N CYS A 219 -19.49 -11.43 8.50
CA CYS A 219 -20.94 -11.39 8.67
C CYS A 219 -21.60 -10.45 7.65
N LEU A 220 -21.02 -9.28 7.39
CA LEU A 220 -21.52 -8.38 6.36
C LEU A 220 -21.31 -8.94 4.95
N LEU A 221 -20.12 -9.47 4.66
CA LEU A 221 -19.77 -9.97 3.33
C LEU A 221 -20.70 -11.11 2.87
N TYR A 222 -21.03 -12.04 3.76
CA TYR A 222 -21.86 -13.20 3.44
C TYR A 222 -23.33 -13.07 3.86
N GLY A 223 -23.65 -12.26 4.88
CA GLY A 223 -25.00 -12.15 5.44
C GLY A 223 -25.89 -11.11 4.77
N LEU A 224 -25.30 -10.09 4.12
CA LEU A 224 -26.05 -8.99 3.52
C LEU A 224 -26.70 -9.42 2.19
N TYR A 225 -27.99 -9.09 2.02
CA TYR A 225 -28.71 -9.28 0.76
C TYR A 225 -28.41 -8.15 -0.21
N VAL A 226 -28.03 -8.50 -1.43
CA VAL A 226 -27.77 -7.53 -2.50
C VAL A 226 -28.97 -7.51 -3.44
N PRO A 227 -29.81 -6.45 -3.38
CA PRO A 227 -30.92 -6.30 -4.30
C PRO A 227 -30.44 -5.92 -5.70
N ASP A 228 -31.36 -6.01 -6.66
CA ASP A 228 -31.15 -5.47 -8.00
C ASP A 228 -31.00 -3.94 -7.93
N TRP A 229 -30.18 -3.39 -8.81
CA TRP A 229 -29.85 -1.96 -8.79
C TRP A 229 -29.62 -1.46 -10.21
N GLU A 230 -29.72 -0.16 -10.41
CA GLU A 230 -29.58 0.49 -11.72
C GLU A 230 -28.47 1.53 -11.69
N PHE A 231 -27.86 1.81 -12.84
CA PHE A 231 -26.82 2.83 -12.97
C PHE A 231 -26.87 3.52 -14.33
N GLU A 232 -26.39 4.76 -14.37
CA GLU A 232 -26.35 5.58 -15.58
C GLU A 232 -25.04 5.38 -16.35
N VAL A 233 -25.15 5.17 -17.67
CA VAL A 233 -24.02 5.09 -18.59
C VAL A 233 -24.10 6.23 -19.61
N PRO A 234 -23.03 7.02 -19.79
CA PRO A 234 -22.98 8.01 -20.86
C PRO A 234 -23.04 7.32 -22.23
N SER A 235 -24.02 7.68 -23.06
CA SER A 235 -24.12 7.27 -24.46
C SER A 235 -23.98 8.50 -25.37
N THR A 236 -23.14 8.38 -26.40
CA THR A 236 -22.95 9.43 -27.40
C THR A 236 -23.88 9.18 -28.59
N ASN A 237 -24.80 10.12 -28.82
CA ASN A 237 -25.66 10.16 -30.02
C ASN A 237 -25.23 11.34 -30.92
N LEU A 238 -25.65 11.30 -32.20
CA LEU A 238 -25.29 12.31 -33.21
C LEU A 238 -25.72 13.75 -32.86
N PHE A 239 -26.65 13.91 -31.89
CA PHE A 239 -27.25 15.19 -31.48
C PHE A 239 -26.95 15.59 -30.02
N GLY A 240 -26.12 14.85 -29.27
CA GLY A 240 -25.75 15.19 -27.90
C GLY A 240 -25.39 14.00 -27.01
N TYR A 241 -24.99 14.32 -25.76
CA TYR A 241 -24.78 13.34 -24.69
C TYR A 241 -26.13 12.97 -24.05
N GLU A 242 -26.54 11.70 -24.15
CA GLU A 242 -27.66 11.15 -23.39
C GLU A 242 -27.15 10.14 -22.35
N PHE A 243 -27.83 10.00 -21.22
CA PHE A 243 -27.54 9.00 -20.21
C PHE A 243 -28.52 7.82 -20.37
N GLY A 244 -28.00 6.63 -20.64
CA GLY A 244 -28.78 5.41 -20.68
C GLY A 244 -28.72 4.68 -19.35
N THR A 245 -29.87 4.34 -18.78
CA THR A 245 -29.95 3.54 -17.54
C THR A 245 -29.79 2.05 -17.86
N LYS A 246 -28.91 1.38 -17.11
CA LYS A 246 -28.74 -0.08 -17.16
C LYS A 246 -29.10 -0.69 -15.81
N ILE A 247 -29.85 -1.78 -15.85
CA ILE A 247 -30.23 -2.55 -14.67
C ILE A 247 -29.29 -3.74 -14.49
N VAL A 248 -28.89 -3.99 -13.24
CA VAL A 248 -28.10 -5.12 -12.80
C VAL A 248 -28.96 -6.01 -11.92
N ASN A 249 -29.22 -7.23 -12.39
CA ASN A 249 -29.97 -8.23 -11.67
C ASN A 249 -29.00 -9.03 -10.77
N CYS A 250 -29.14 -8.88 -9.47
CA CYS A 250 -28.36 -9.54 -8.44
C CYS A 250 -29.21 -10.54 -7.66
N GLY A 251 -30.16 -10.07 -6.84
CA GLY A 251 -31.04 -10.92 -6.01
C GLY A 251 -30.35 -11.99 -5.16
N VAL A 252 -29.10 -11.77 -4.68
CA VAL A 252 -28.26 -12.81 -4.04
C VAL A 252 -27.74 -12.40 -2.66
N LYS A 253 -27.34 -13.40 -1.86
CA LYS A 253 -26.55 -13.26 -0.62
C LYS A 253 -25.18 -13.91 -0.79
N GLY A 254 -24.15 -13.30 -0.22
CA GLY A 254 -22.80 -13.88 -0.14
C GLY A 254 -22.10 -14.12 -1.48
N SER A 255 -22.56 -13.47 -2.55
CA SER A 255 -21.81 -13.47 -3.81
C SER A 255 -20.57 -12.59 -3.68
N LEU A 256 -19.43 -13.14 -4.12
CA LEU A 256 -18.15 -12.43 -4.23
C LEU A 256 -17.85 -12.02 -5.68
N GLU A 257 -18.76 -12.34 -6.61
CA GLU A 257 -18.62 -12.02 -8.02
C GLU A 257 -18.99 -10.56 -8.28
N PRO A 258 -18.39 -9.92 -9.30
CA PRO A 258 -18.80 -8.60 -9.72
C PRO A 258 -20.13 -8.70 -10.50
N PRO A 259 -21.00 -7.68 -10.42
CA PRO A 259 -20.97 -6.52 -9.53
C PRO A 259 -21.80 -6.73 -8.23
N CYS A 260 -22.31 -7.95 -8.01
CA CYS A 260 -23.36 -8.28 -7.03
C CYS A 260 -22.82 -8.67 -5.64
N ASN A 261 -21.79 -7.97 -5.17
CA ASN A 261 -21.18 -8.23 -3.88
C ASN A 261 -21.59 -7.20 -2.81
N ALA A 262 -21.53 -7.62 -1.54
CA ALA A 262 -21.93 -6.81 -0.40
C ALA A 262 -21.04 -5.55 -0.20
N VAL A 263 -19.76 -5.63 -0.56
CA VAL A 263 -18.83 -4.48 -0.48
C VAL A 263 -19.32 -3.35 -1.37
N GLY A 264 -19.61 -3.65 -2.65
CA GLY A 264 -20.12 -2.67 -3.60
C GLY A 264 -21.48 -2.10 -3.19
N LEU A 265 -22.36 -2.88 -2.56
CA LEU A 265 -23.62 -2.38 -2.01
C LEU A 265 -23.40 -1.34 -0.91
N ILE A 266 -22.53 -1.63 0.05
CA ILE A 266 -22.22 -0.71 1.15
C ILE A 266 -21.62 0.58 0.59
N ASP A 267 -20.70 0.48 -0.36
CA ASP A 267 -20.05 1.64 -0.96
C ASP A 267 -21.06 2.50 -1.75
N ARG A 268 -21.96 1.89 -2.53
CA ARG A 268 -23.07 2.61 -3.20
C ARG A 268 -23.97 3.33 -2.21
N PHE A 269 -24.30 2.69 -1.09
CA PHE A 269 -25.19 3.26 -0.07
C PHE A 269 -24.56 4.45 0.67
N PHE A 270 -23.30 4.34 1.08
CA PHE A 270 -22.66 5.37 1.90
C PHE A 270 -21.91 6.44 1.11
N LEU A 271 -21.23 6.07 0.02
CA LEU A 271 -20.45 7.01 -0.79
C LEU A 271 -21.28 7.63 -1.91
N GLY A 272 -22.32 6.93 -2.38
CA GLY A 272 -23.11 7.33 -3.54
C GLY A 272 -22.42 6.98 -4.87
N GLU A 273 -23.22 6.73 -5.91
CA GLU A 273 -22.75 6.20 -7.20
C GLU A 273 -21.82 7.16 -7.95
N HIS A 274 -22.07 8.46 -7.86
CA HIS A 274 -21.24 9.49 -8.51
C HIS A 274 -19.82 9.59 -7.93
N HIS A 275 -19.63 9.16 -6.68
CA HIS A 275 -18.32 9.18 -6.01
C HIS A 275 -17.56 7.86 -6.16
N LEU A 276 -18.20 6.82 -6.71
CA LEU A 276 -17.54 5.56 -7.04
C LEU A 276 -16.67 5.67 -8.29
N TYR A 277 -15.71 4.77 -8.41
CA TYR A 277 -14.85 4.73 -9.57
C TYR A 277 -15.58 4.23 -10.81
N GLN A 278 -15.49 5.02 -11.88
CA GLN A 278 -16.14 4.81 -13.17
C GLN A 278 -15.35 3.87 -14.11
N HIS A 279 -14.16 3.40 -13.73
CA HIS A 279 -13.37 2.42 -14.49
C HIS A 279 -13.08 1.17 -13.64
N PRO A 280 -14.12 0.40 -13.30
CA PRO A 280 -14.04 -0.69 -12.31
C PRO A 280 -12.95 -1.73 -12.64
N VAL A 281 -12.38 -2.38 -11.62
CA VAL A 281 -11.31 -3.39 -11.79
C VAL A 281 -11.80 -4.54 -12.68
N TYR A 282 -13.05 -4.96 -12.49
CA TYR A 282 -13.62 -6.06 -13.26
C TYR A 282 -13.79 -5.77 -14.74
N ARG A 283 -13.55 -4.55 -15.23
CA ARG A 283 -13.43 -4.32 -16.69
C ARG A 283 -12.28 -5.12 -17.30
N ARG A 284 -11.33 -5.55 -16.49
CA ARG A 284 -10.16 -6.35 -16.86
C ARG A 284 -10.42 -7.86 -16.85
N THR A 285 -11.60 -8.34 -16.41
CA THR A 285 -11.82 -9.78 -16.23
C THR A 285 -11.93 -10.52 -17.56
N LYS A 286 -11.32 -11.72 -17.60
CA LYS A 286 -11.71 -12.77 -18.54
C LYS A 286 -13.00 -13.40 -18.05
N GLY A 287 -13.70 -14.05 -18.97
CA GLY A 287 -14.98 -14.66 -18.71
C GLY A 287 -14.86 -15.67 -17.58
N PHE A 288 -15.76 -15.56 -16.62
CA PHE A 288 -15.88 -16.53 -15.56
C PHE A 288 -16.31 -17.86 -16.20
N ASN A 289 -15.44 -18.87 -16.13
CA ASN A 289 -15.91 -20.23 -16.15
C ASN A 289 -16.38 -20.52 -14.74
N SER A 290 -17.70 -20.58 -14.54
CA SER A 290 -18.29 -21.10 -13.31
C SER A 290 -17.62 -22.44 -12.99
N SER A 291 -17.03 -22.56 -11.79
CA SER A 291 -16.33 -23.78 -11.37
C SER A 291 -17.26 -25.00 -11.39
N PRO A 292 -16.80 -26.18 -11.84
CA PRO A 292 -17.64 -27.33 -12.19
C PRO A 292 -17.97 -28.23 -10.98
N ASN A 293 -18.54 -27.67 -9.91
CA ASN A 293 -18.90 -28.46 -8.71
C ASN A 293 -20.37 -28.94 -8.65
N HIS A 294 -21.13 -28.83 -9.75
CA HIS A 294 -22.40 -29.54 -9.89
C HIS A 294 -22.28 -30.62 -10.96
N LEU A 295 -22.13 -31.87 -10.52
CA LEU A 295 -21.99 -33.07 -11.35
C LEU A 295 -23.31 -33.50 -12.03
N ILE A 296 -24.29 -32.60 -12.17
CA ILE A 296 -25.59 -32.87 -12.77
C ILE A 296 -26.03 -31.64 -13.57
N GLU A 297 -25.53 -31.52 -14.80
CA GLU A 297 -26.24 -31.03 -16.01
C GLU A 297 -25.22 -30.77 -17.12
N ARG A 298 -24.85 -31.84 -17.85
CA ARG A 298 -24.34 -31.70 -19.22
C ARG A 298 -25.54 -31.79 -20.17
N VAL A 299 -26.33 -30.73 -20.24
CA VAL A 299 -27.29 -30.54 -21.33
C VAL A 299 -27.22 -29.09 -21.78
N LEU A 300 -26.54 -28.90 -22.92
CA LEU A 300 -26.84 -27.88 -23.93
C LEU A 300 -27.18 -26.46 -23.43
N THR A 301 -26.29 -25.82 -22.67
CA THR A 301 -26.22 -24.36 -22.62
C THR A 301 -24.82 -23.94 -23.05
N VAL A 302 -24.75 -23.11 -24.09
CA VAL A 302 -23.55 -22.40 -24.47
C VAL A 302 -23.11 -21.60 -23.23
N THR A 303 -22.06 -22.05 -22.54
CA THR A 303 -21.45 -21.30 -21.45
C THR A 303 -20.81 -20.04 -22.04
N VAL A 304 -21.57 -18.95 -22.09
CA VAL A 304 -21.06 -17.63 -22.45
C VAL A 304 -20.09 -17.22 -21.36
N SER A 305 -18.80 -17.40 -21.60
CA SER A 305 -17.75 -16.83 -20.75
C SER A 305 -17.92 -15.31 -20.74
N GLN A 306 -18.36 -14.74 -19.61
CA GLN A 306 -18.69 -13.31 -19.48
C GLN A 306 -17.44 -12.42 -19.43
N GLN A 307 -16.83 -12.15 -20.59
CA GLN A 307 -15.59 -11.36 -20.73
C GLN A 307 -15.89 -9.85 -20.77
N CYS A 308 -15.14 -9.07 -19.99
CA CYS A 308 -15.24 -7.59 -20.00
C CYS A 308 -14.09 -6.90 -20.78
N SER A 309 -12.99 -7.61 -21.07
CA SER A 309 -11.87 -7.09 -21.88
C SER A 309 -11.28 -8.16 -22.80
N VAL A 310 -11.08 -7.80 -24.07
CA VAL A 310 -10.35 -8.62 -25.06
C VAL A 310 -8.86 -8.73 -24.71
N ASN A 311 -8.28 -7.73 -24.04
CA ASN A 311 -6.85 -7.65 -23.71
C ASN A 311 -6.51 -8.16 -22.30
N SER A 312 -7.44 -8.83 -21.64
CA SER A 312 -7.25 -9.24 -20.24
C SER A 312 -5.93 -10.02 -20.02
N PRO A 313 -5.17 -9.78 -18.92
CA PRO A 313 -5.56 -9.04 -17.71
C PRO A 313 -5.53 -7.51 -17.84
N ASP A 314 -5.22 -6.95 -19.01
CA ASP A 314 -5.22 -5.51 -19.22
C ASP A 314 -6.59 -4.96 -19.61
N TYR A 315 -6.73 -3.63 -19.49
CA TYR A 315 -7.85 -2.91 -20.06
C TYR A 315 -7.86 -3.06 -21.59
N GLY A 316 -9.06 -3.17 -22.14
CA GLY A 316 -9.26 -3.35 -23.57
C GLY A 316 -10.68 -2.99 -23.98
N PRO A 317 -10.96 -3.05 -25.30
CA PRO A 317 -12.32 -2.88 -25.80
C PRO A 317 -13.24 -3.97 -25.23
N LEU A 318 -14.50 -3.60 -25.02
CA LEU A 318 -15.54 -4.53 -24.59
C LEU A 318 -15.85 -5.50 -25.74
N PRO A 319 -15.82 -6.82 -25.49
CA PRO A 319 -16.27 -7.81 -26.48
C PRO A 319 -17.73 -7.55 -26.89
N PRO A 320 -18.15 -7.87 -28.14
CA PRO A 320 -19.54 -7.68 -28.58
C PRO A 320 -20.60 -8.38 -27.71
N SER A 321 -20.21 -9.46 -27.02
CA SER A 321 -21.06 -10.24 -26.11
C SER A 321 -20.87 -9.88 -24.63
N SER A 322 -20.25 -8.74 -24.30
CA SER A 322 -19.98 -8.35 -22.92
C SER A 322 -21.28 -8.00 -22.17
N PRO A 323 -21.45 -8.45 -20.92
CA PRO A 323 -22.63 -8.09 -20.15
C PRO A 323 -22.64 -6.59 -19.80
N GLY A 324 -23.84 -6.02 -19.70
CA GLY A 324 -24.03 -4.58 -19.45
C GLY A 324 -23.38 -4.08 -18.17
N TRP A 325 -23.24 -4.94 -17.16
CA TRP A 325 -22.61 -4.63 -15.88
C TRP A 325 -21.09 -4.42 -15.95
N CYS A 326 -20.39 -4.75 -17.04
CA CYS A 326 -18.95 -4.47 -17.16
C CYS A 326 -18.60 -2.96 -17.06
N LEU A 327 -19.60 -2.09 -17.23
CA LEU A 327 -19.49 -0.64 -17.12
C LEU A 327 -19.96 -0.08 -15.76
N ALA A 328 -20.45 -0.92 -14.86
CA ALA A 328 -20.95 -0.46 -13.57
C ALA A 328 -19.84 0.22 -12.74
N PRO A 329 -20.16 1.26 -11.97
CA PRO A 329 -19.18 1.86 -11.08
C PRO A 329 -18.86 0.91 -9.90
N PHE A 330 -17.59 0.86 -9.51
CA PHE A 330 -17.15 0.06 -8.36
C PHE A 330 -15.84 0.58 -7.81
N ASP A 331 -15.77 0.76 -6.49
CA ASP A 331 -14.57 1.19 -5.78
C ASP A 331 -13.95 0.00 -5.01
N PRO A 332 -12.82 -0.58 -5.45
CA PRO A 332 -12.06 -1.55 -4.63
C PRO A 332 -11.55 -0.91 -3.34
N GLU A 333 -11.50 0.43 -3.37
CA GLU A 333 -11.16 1.44 -2.39
C GLU A 333 -12.07 1.58 -1.16
N GLY A 334 -13.24 0.94 -1.19
CA GLY A 334 -14.39 1.18 -0.33
C GLY A 334 -14.23 1.06 1.19
N ILE A 335 -15.34 1.29 1.89
CA ILE A 335 -15.42 1.38 3.36
C ILE A 335 -15.07 0.02 4.00
N LEU A 336 -15.71 -1.05 3.52
CA LEU A 336 -15.58 -2.36 4.12
C LEU A 336 -14.19 -2.97 3.86
N SER A 337 -13.62 -2.77 2.67
CA SER A 337 -12.26 -3.16 2.33
C SER A 337 -11.20 -2.30 3.04
N SER A 338 -11.49 -1.03 3.35
CA SER A 338 -10.64 -0.17 4.21
C SER A 338 -10.53 -0.67 5.64
N LEU A 339 -11.57 -1.32 6.18
CA LEU A 339 -11.53 -1.95 7.50
C LEU A 339 -10.48 -3.07 7.54
N MET A 340 -10.44 -3.93 6.53
CA MET A 340 -9.46 -5.03 6.46
C MET A 340 -8.03 -4.52 6.21
N ALA A 341 -7.88 -3.43 5.45
CA ALA A 341 -6.61 -2.72 5.32
C ALA A 341 -6.10 -2.20 6.68
N ALA A 342 -6.99 -1.67 7.54
CA ALA A 342 -6.63 -1.24 8.89
C ALA A 342 -6.14 -2.43 9.76
N ILE A 343 -6.73 -3.61 9.59
CA ILE A 343 -6.28 -4.84 10.27
C ILE A 343 -4.87 -5.25 9.79
N THR A 344 -4.55 -5.06 8.51
CA THR A 344 -3.18 -5.32 8.00
C THR A 344 -2.15 -4.38 8.64
N CYS A 345 -2.49 -3.10 8.78
CA CYS A 345 -1.68 -2.12 9.54
C CYS A 345 -1.52 -2.56 11.01
N PHE A 346 -2.60 -3.01 11.63
CA PHE A 346 -2.58 -3.53 13.00
C PHE A 346 -1.67 -4.77 13.15
N LEU A 347 -1.65 -5.71 12.20
CA LEU A 347 -0.73 -6.85 12.22
C LEU A 347 0.73 -6.39 12.16
N GLY A 348 1.03 -5.36 11.36
CA GLY A 348 2.34 -4.71 11.36
C GLY A 348 2.71 -4.07 12.70
N LEU A 349 1.75 -3.45 13.39
CA LEU A 349 1.95 -2.91 14.74
C LEU A 349 2.45 -3.98 15.71
N GLN A 350 1.91 -5.20 15.65
CA GLN A 350 2.36 -6.32 16.50
C GLN A 350 3.82 -6.72 16.25
N PHE A 351 4.27 -6.71 14.98
CA PHE A 351 5.69 -6.90 14.67
C PHE A 351 6.57 -5.81 15.29
N GLY A 352 6.07 -4.59 15.29
CA GLY A 352 6.67 -3.46 15.97
C GLY A 352 6.78 -3.64 17.49
N HIS A 353 5.77 -4.20 18.16
CA HIS A 353 5.83 -4.52 19.58
C HIS A 353 6.93 -5.54 19.90
N ILE A 354 7.07 -6.56 19.05
CA ILE A 354 8.15 -7.55 19.18
C ILE A 354 9.52 -6.87 19.08
N LEU A 355 9.68 -5.92 18.16
CA LEU A 355 10.91 -5.13 18.01
C LEU A 355 11.24 -4.30 19.24
N VAL A 356 10.23 -3.69 19.86
CA VAL A 356 10.40 -2.80 21.02
C VAL A 356 10.75 -3.56 22.29
N HIS A 357 10.09 -4.70 22.56
CA HIS A 357 10.24 -5.45 23.81
C HIS A 357 11.39 -6.45 23.79
N PHE A 358 11.56 -7.20 22.69
CA PHE A 358 12.61 -8.20 22.61
C PHE A 358 13.88 -7.57 22.04
N LYS A 359 15.01 -7.66 22.75
CA LYS A 359 16.28 -7.07 22.31
C LYS A 359 17.12 -8.00 21.42
N GLY A 360 16.98 -9.32 21.59
CA GLY A 360 17.79 -10.31 20.87
C GLY A 360 17.40 -10.47 19.39
N HIS A 361 18.37 -10.42 18.48
CA HIS A 361 18.15 -10.58 17.04
C HIS A 361 17.51 -11.94 16.68
N MET A 362 18.02 -13.04 17.24
CA MET A 362 17.49 -14.39 16.97
C MET A 362 16.08 -14.59 17.52
N GLN A 363 15.79 -14.01 18.69
CA GLN A 363 14.46 -14.08 19.28
C GLN A 363 13.43 -13.33 18.43
N ARG A 364 13.78 -12.14 17.92
CA ARG A 364 12.94 -11.38 16.97
C ARG A 364 12.66 -12.19 15.71
N LEU A 365 13.70 -12.75 15.10
CA LEU A 365 13.58 -13.56 13.89
C LEU A 365 12.68 -14.77 14.11
N CYS A 366 12.84 -15.50 15.22
CA CYS A 366 12.01 -16.65 15.56
C CYS A 366 10.53 -16.25 15.75
N LEU A 367 10.27 -15.24 16.58
CA LEU A 367 8.90 -14.77 16.85
C LEU A 367 8.20 -14.25 15.59
N TRP A 368 8.89 -13.41 14.80
CA TRP A 368 8.36 -12.92 13.54
C TRP A 368 8.10 -14.04 12.54
N SER A 369 9.01 -15.01 12.41
CA SER A 369 8.83 -16.16 11.51
C SER A 369 7.61 -16.99 11.92
N VAL A 370 7.52 -17.40 13.20
CA VAL A 370 6.40 -18.20 13.72
C VAL A 370 5.08 -17.49 13.46
N TYR A 371 5.02 -16.21 13.83
CA TYR A 371 3.81 -15.43 13.69
C TYR A 371 3.40 -15.20 12.22
N SER A 372 4.37 -14.94 11.33
CA SER A 372 4.15 -14.88 9.89
C SER A 372 3.62 -16.18 9.31
N PHE A 373 4.22 -17.32 9.66
CA PHE A 373 3.78 -18.63 9.17
C PHE A 373 2.39 -18.99 9.66
N ILE A 374 2.04 -18.65 10.91
CA ILE A 374 0.68 -18.85 11.44
C ILE A 374 -0.34 -18.06 10.61
N ILE A 375 -0.11 -16.76 10.40
CA ILE A 375 -1.05 -15.91 9.65
C ILE A 375 -1.17 -16.40 8.19
N LEU A 376 -0.06 -16.73 7.55
CA LEU A 376 -0.03 -17.24 6.18
C LEU A 376 -0.77 -18.59 6.07
N PHE A 377 -0.54 -19.50 7.00
CA PHE A 377 -1.26 -20.77 7.09
C PHE A 377 -2.77 -20.55 7.26
N THR A 378 -3.18 -19.66 8.16
CA THR A 378 -4.59 -19.28 8.34
C THR A 378 -5.21 -18.73 7.05
N GLY A 379 -4.47 -17.95 6.27
CA GLY A 379 -4.93 -17.44 4.96
C GLY A 379 -5.25 -18.55 3.97
N TYR A 380 -4.36 -19.56 3.84
CA TYR A 380 -4.60 -20.73 2.99
C TYR A 380 -5.73 -21.62 3.51
N VAL A 381 -5.88 -21.76 4.84
CA VAL A 381 -7.02 -22.48 5.42
C VAL A 381 -8.33 -21.78 5.03
N PHE A 382 -8.41 -20.45 5.08
CA PHE A 382 -9.60 -19.73 4.63
C PHE A 382 -9.88 -19.90 3.13
N GLU A 383 -8.85 -19.95 2.29
CA GLU A 383 -9.01 -20.27 0.87
C GLU A 383 -9.61 -21.67 0.67
N LEU A 384 -9.10 -22.68 1.38
CA LEU A 384 -9.64 -24.04 1.36
C LEU A 384 -11.08 -24.14 1.86
N LEU A 385 -11.46 -23.26 2.80
CA LEU A 385 -12.83 -23.13 3.30
C LEU A 385 -13.77 -22.36 2.34
N GLY A 386 -13.28 -21.94 1.16
CA GLY A 386 -14.09 -21.30 0.12
C GLY A 386 -14.09 -19.78 0.15
N ILE A 387 -13.16 -19.13 0.87
CA ILE A 387 -12.97 -17.66 0.82
C ILE A 387 -11.85 -17.36 -0.19
N PRO A 388 -12.15 -17.04 -1.47
CA PRO A 388 -11.14 -16.81 -2.48
C PRO A 388 -10.27 -15.58 -2.19
N PHE A 389 -9.06 -15.56 -2.73
CA PHE A 389 -8.23 -14.36 -2.74
C PHE A 389 -8.85 -13.31 -3.66
N CYS A 390 -9.26 -12.18 -3.10
CA CYS A 390 -9.82 -11.08 -3.86
C CYS A 390 -9.34 -9.77 -3.27
N LYS A 391 -8.39 -9.12 -3.95
CA LYS A 391 -7.88 -7.79 -3.59
C LYS A 391 -8.98 -6.73 -3.58
N PRO A 392 -9.85 -6.60 -4.61
CA PRO A 392 -10.90 -5.58 -4.64
C PRO A 392 -11.83 -5.60 -3.43
N LEU A 393 -12.16 -6.79 -2.93
CA LEU A 393 -13.00 -6.96 -1.73
C LEU A 393 -12.17 -6.94 -0.44
N TYR A 394 -10.85 -7.04 -0.53
CA TYR A 394 -9.91 -7.24 0.56
C TYR A 394 -10.33 -8.41 1.46
N THR A 395 -10.54 -9.59 0.86
CA THR A 395 -11.05 -10.77 1.58
C THR A 395 -10.15 -11.17 2.75
N LEU A 396 -10.73 -11.85 3.75
CA LEU A 396 -9.99 -12.27 4.94
C LEU A 396 -8.78 -13.16 4.58
N SER A 397 -8.96 -14.07 3.62
CA SER A 397 -7.89 -14.94 3.11
C SER A 397 -6.77 -14.13 2.45
N TYR A 398 -7.10 -13.15 1.60
CA TYR A 398 -6.14 -12.23 0.98
C TYR A 398 -5.36 -11.40 2.03
N MET A 399 -6.06 -10.87 3.03
CA MET A 399 -5.46 -10.10 4.12
C MET A 399 -4.44 -10.94 4.90
N CYS A 400 -4.80 -12.18 5.28
CA CYS A 400 -3.91 -13.09 5.97
C CYS A 400 -2.66 -13.43 5.14
N ILE A 401 -2.83 -13.84 3.88
CA ILE A 401 -1.69 -14.19 3.01
C ILE A 401 -0.74 -13.01 2.82
N THR A 402 -1.27 -11.83 2.49
CA THR A 402 -0.45 -10.66 2.22
C THR A 402 0.22 -10.11 3.49
N ALA A 403 -0.45 -10.12 4.63
CA ALA A 403 0.16 -9.74 5.92
C ALA A 403 1.23 -10.74 6.38
N GLY A 404 0.98 -12.05 6.23
CA GLY A 404 1.96 -13.10 6.53
C GLY A 404 3.22 -12.97 5.67
N ALA A 405 3.04 -12.77 4.36
CA ALA A 405 4.12 -12.51 3.41
C ALA A 405 4.87 -11.22 3.72
N SER A 406 4.18 -10.15 4.12
CA SER A 406 4.81 -8.88 4.57
C SER A 406 5.75 -9.12 5.75
N GLY A 407 5.33 -9.91 6.73
CA GLY A 407 6.15 -10.26 7.88
C GLY A 407 7.35 -11.13 7.53
N LEU A 408 7.21 -12.08 6.59
CA LEU A 408 8.32 -12.88 6.09
C LEU A 408 9.33 -12.02 5.33
N ALA A 409 8.86 -11.12 4.47
CA ALA A 409 9.70 -10.17 3.75
C ALA A 409 10.49 -9.29 4.73
N LEU A 410 9.84 -8.72 5.74
CA LEU A 410 10.52 -7.94 6.78
C LEU A 410 11.55 -8.79 7.54
N THR A 411 11.23 -10.03 7.88
CA THR A 411 12.13 -10.96 8.58
C THR A 411 13.39 -11.25 7.75
N ILE A 412 13.22 -11.52 6.45
CA ILE A 412 14.33 -11.77 5.52
C ILE A 412 15.21 -10.52 5.39
N ILE A 413 14.59 -9.35 5.20
CA ILE A 413 15.33 -8.08 5.08
C ILE A 413 16.08 -7.77 6.38
N PHE A 414 15.46 -7.96 7.54
CA PHE A 414 16.12 -7.80 8.84
C PHE A 414 17.32 -8.74 9.00
N TYR A 415 17.19 -10.01 8.60
CA TYR A 415 18.31 -10.94 8.63
C TYR A 415 19.47 -10.49 7.73
N ILE A 416 19.18 -10.08 6.50
CA ILE A 416 20.21 -9.65 5.53
C ILE A 416 20.91 -8.37 6.00
N VAL A 417 20.14 -7.39 6.45
CA VAL A 417 20.60 -6.01 6.68
C VAL A 417 21.11 -5.80 8.11
N ASP A 418 20.35 -6.25 9.11
CA ASP A 418 20.66 -5.99 10.52
C ASP A 418 21.48 -7.12 11.15
N VAL A 419 21.37 -8.37 10.68
CA VAL A 419 22.16 -9.51 11.23
C VAL A 419 23.41 -9.80 10.40
N LYS A 420 23.28 -10.00 9.09
CA LYS A 420 24.43 -10.25 8.19
C LYS A 420 25.20 -8.99 7.78
N HIS A 421 24.68 -7.80 8.10
CA HIS A 421 25.30 -6.51 7.77
C HIS A 421 25.61 -6.31 6.28
N PHE A 422 24.81 -6.89 5.39
CA PHE A 422 24.97 -6.77 3.94
C PHE A 422 24.42 -5.43 3.41
N ARG A 423 25.04 -4.32 3.82
CA ARG A 423 24.48 -2.96 3.68
C ARG A 423 24.72 -2.29 2.33
N LYS A 424 25.84 -2.57 1.66
CA LYS A 424 26.24 -1.88 0.42
C LYS A 424 25.20 -1.95 -0.71
N PRO A 425 24.68 -3.13 -1.09
CA PRO A 425 23.69 -3.21 -2.17
C PRO A 425 22.31 -2.70 -1.76
N THR A 426 22.00 -2.70 -0.47
CA THR A 426 20.71 -2.20 0.04
C THR A 426 20.68 -0.68 0.23
N MET A 427 21.79 0.04 -0.03
CA MET A 427 21.85 1.50 0.17
C MET A 427 20.86 2.27 -0.70
N ILE A 428 20.69 1.86 -1.97
CA ILE A 428 19.72 2.52 -2.87
C ILE A 428 18.30 2.38 -2.30
N LEU A 429 17.91 1.16 -1.92
CA LEU A 429 16.62 0.90 -1.29
C LEU A 429 16.47 1.63 0.04
N GLN A 430 17.53 1.71 0.85
CA GLN A 430 17.51 2.50 2.07
C GLN A 430 17.17 3.96 1.77
N TRP A 431 17.89 4.62 0.85
CA TRP A 431 17.64 6.03 0.52
C TRP A 431 16.22 6.26 0.01
N MET A 432 15.73 5.38 -0.87
CA MET A 432 14.34 5.40 -1.33
C MET A 432 13.37 5.29 -0.15
N GLY A 433 13.63 4.41 0.82
CA GLY A 433 12.80 4.23 2.00
C GLY A 433 12.79 5.40 2.97
N MET A 434 13.94 6.07 3.15
CA MET A 434 14.05 7.27 3.97
C MET A 434 13.23 8.43 3.38
N ASN A 435 13.14 8.49 2.05
CA ASN A 435 12.43 9.50 1.28
C ASN A 435 11.14 8.99 0.62
N ALA A 436 10.59 7.88 1.12
CA ALA A 436 9.54 7.12 0.44
C ALA A 436 8.34 7.96 0.04
N LEU A 437 7.90 8.90 0.89
CA LEU A 437 6.73 9.74 0.60
C LEU A 437 6.97 10.75 -0.52
N ILE A 438 8.20 11.29 -0.64
CA ILE A 438 8.56 12.21 -1.73
C ILE A 438 8.64 11.41 -3.02
N ILE A 439 9.41 10.32 -3.02
CA ILE A 439 9.59 9.49 -4.22
C ILE A 439 8.25 8.92 -4.69
N TYR A 440 7.42 8.41 -3.76
CA TYR A 440 6.06 7.97 -4.06
C TYR A 440 5.25 9.08 -4.74
N ALA A 441 5.26 10.30 -4.20
CA ALA A 441 4.48 11.40 -4.77
C ALA A 441 4.99 11.82 -6.14
N LEU A 442 6.30 11.84 -6.35
CA LEU A 442 6.89 12.25 -7.63
C LEU A 442 6.75 11.19 -8.72
N ALA A 443 6.98 9.92 -8.37
CA ALA A 443 6.80 8.79 -9.28
C ALA A 443 5.32 8.62 -9.66
N ALA A 444 4.40 8.64 -8.69
CA ALA A 444 2.98 8.49 -8.97
C ALA A 444 2.37 9.66 -9.78
N CYS A 445 3.00 10.84 -9.77
CA CYS A 445 2.60 11.99 -10.58
C CYS A 445 3.11 11.91 -12.03
N ASP A 446 3.79 10.83 -12.43
CA ASP A 446 4.54 10.75 -13.69
C ASP A 446 5.45 11.95 -13.92
N LEU A 447 5.94 12.61 -12.86
CA LEU A 447 6.65 13.89 -13.01
C LEU A 447 7.97 13.69 -13.78
N PHE A 448 8.59 12.52 -13.63
CA PHE A 448 9.81 12.17 -14.36
C PHE A 448 9.53 11.92 -15.85
N PRO A 449 8.63 11.00 -16.25
CA PRO A 449 8.22 10.87 -17.64
C PRO A 449 7.72 12.18 -18.25
N ALA A 450 6.88 12.95 -17.54
CA ALA A 450 6.33 14.20 -18.04
C ALA A 450 7.40 15.28 -18.28
N ALA A 451 8.38 15.41 -17.38
CA ALA A 451 9.48 16.36 -17.54
C ALA A 451 10.40 16.00 -18.72
N ILE A 452 10.63 14.70 -18.96
CA ILE A 452 11.46 14.22 -20.06
C ILE A 452 10.69 14.23 -21.39
N GLN A 453 9.40 13.87 -21.38
CA GLN A 453 8.55 13.84 -22.58
C GLN A 453 8.40 15.21 -23.24
N GLY A 454 8.50 16.30 -22.46
CA GLY A 454 8.55 17.66 -22.99
C GLY A 454 9.68 17.90 -24.00
N PHE A 455 10.73 17.08 -23.97
CA PHE A 455 11.77 17.05 -25.00
C PHE A 455 11.41 16.02 -26.08
N TYR A 456 10.93 16.52 -27.22
CA TYR A 456 10.61 15.71 -28.40
C TYR A 456 11.35 16.22 -29.63
N LEU A 457 11.64 15.32 -30.57
CA LEU A 457 12.30 15.68 -31.83
C LEU A 457 11.30 15.67 -32.99
N GLY A 458 10.94 16.85 -33.48
CA GLY A 458 10.04 17.04 -34.61
C GLY A 458 8.56 16.92 -34.23
N SER A 459 8.09 15.73 -33.84
CA SER A 459 6.70 15.47 -33.44
C SER A 459 6.57 15.03 -31.97
N PRO A 460 5.46 15.34 -31.28
CA PRO A 460 5.21 14.91 -29.89
C PRO A 460 5.16 13.39 -29.69
N GLU A 461 4.87 12.64 -30.75
CA GLU A 461 4.91 11.17 -30.78
C GLU A 461 6.35 10.63 -30.68
N ASN A 462 7.35 11.46 -30.98
CA ASN A 462 8.76 11.11 -30.98
C ASN A 462 9.47 11.74 -29.78
N ASN A 463 8.90 11.48 -28.59
CA ASN A 463 9.42 12.00 -27.34
C ASN A 463 10.63 11.18 -26.84
N MET A 464 11.48 11.80 -26.01
CA MET A 464 12.69 11.16 -25.50
C MET A 464 12.42 9.92 -24.63
N VAL A 465 11.26 9.84 -23.98
CA VAL A 465 10.88 8.70 -23.14
C VAL A 465 10.62 7.47 -24.01
N ASP A 466 9.71 7.59 -24.98
CA ASP A 466 9.36 6.54 -25.93
C ASP A 466 10.57 6.16 -26.80
N GLY A 467 11.42 7.14 -27.15
CA GLY A 467 12.69 6.90 -27.83
C GLY A 467 13.67 6.06 -27.01
N THR A 468 13.78 6.32 -25.71
CA THR A 468 14.66 5.55 -24.80
C THR A 468 14.11 4.14 -24.57
N GLU A 469 12.79 3.99 -24.38
CA GLU A 469 12.16 2.68 -24.27
C GLU A 469 12.35 1.88 -25.57
N SER A 470 12.04 2.48 -26.72
CA SER A 470 12.23 1.87 -28.05
C SER A 470 13.67 1.45 -28.29
N LEU A 471 14.66 2.25 -27.87
CA LEU A 471 16.08 1.89 -27.94
C LEU A 471 16.37 0.59 -27.18
N PHE A 472 15.88 0.45 -25.94
CA PHE A 472 16.06 -0.79 -25.17
C PHE A 472 15.30 -1.97 -25.80
N GLN A 473 14.10 -1.74 -26.32
CA GLN A 473 13.32 -2.77 -27.02
C GLN A 473 14.06 -3.29 -28.27
N VAL A 474 14.70 -2.40 -29.03
CA VAL A 474 15.54 -2.75 -30.19
C VAL A 474 16.82 -3.47 -29.75
N MET A 475 17.53 -2.94 -28.74
CA MET A 475 18.78 -3.54 -28.23
C MET A 475 18.58 -4.99 -27.75
N LEU A 476 17.46 -5.25 -27.08
CA LEU A 476 17.14 -6.56 -26.51
C LEU A 476 16.31 -7.46 -27.44
N HIS A 477 16.00 -7.00 -28.66
CA HIS A 477 15.16 -7.72 -29.63
C HIS A 477 13.81 -8.18 -29.05
N SER A 478 13.29 -7.47 -28.05
CA SER A 478 12.07 -7.85 -27.36
C SER A 478 11.44 -6.65 -26.67
N LYS A 479 10.16 -6.39 -26.98
CA LYS A 479 9.35 -5.36 -26.32
C LYS A 479 9.30 -5.54 -24.80
N LYS A 480 9.00 -6.77 -24.33
CA LYS A 480 8.85 -7.06 -22.89
C LYS A 480 10.11 -6.77 -22.08
N TRP A 481 11.23 -7.34 -22.50
CA TRP A 481 12.53 -7.13 -21.86
C TRP A 481 13.05 -5.69 -22.00
N GLY A 482 12.75 -5.01 -23.12
CA GLY A 482 13.04 -3.58 -23.31
C GLY A 482 12.34 -2.70 -22.27
N THR A 483 11.02 -2.86 -22.12
CA THR A 483 10.24 -2.17 -21.08
C THR A 483 10.77 -2.49 -19.68
N LEU A 484 11.08 -3.75 -19.37
CA LEU A 484 11.61 -4.11 -18.05
C LEU A 484 12.94 -3.39 -17.74
N VAL A 485 13.86 -3.33 -18.70
CA VAL A 485 15.14 -2.64 -18.50
C VAL A 485 14.93 -1.13 -18.35
N PHE A 486 14.04 -0.53 -19.13
CA PHE A 486 13.66 0.87 -18.98
C PHE A 486 13.17 1.16 -17.54
N VAL A 487 12.27 0.33 -17.02
CA VAL A 487 11.72 0.48 -15.66
C VAL A 487 12.79 0.25 -14.57
N ILE A 488 13.72 -0.66 -14.78
CA ILE A 488 14.87 -0.83 -13.86
C ILE A 488 15.74 0.43 -13.84
N VAL A 489 15.99 1.04 -15.00
CA VAL A 489 16.73 2.31 -15.10
C VAL A 489 15.98 3.43 -14.37
N GLU A 490 14.65 3.48 -14.49
CA GLU A 490 13.81 4.42 -13.75
C GLU A 490 13.90 4.23 -12.22
N ILE A 491 13.82 2.98 -11.73
CA ILE A 491 14.00 2.68 -10.30
C ILE A 491 15.38 3.14 -9.81
N LEU A 492 16.43 2.90 -10.59
CA LEU A 492 17.78 3.36 -10.26
C LEU A 492 17.87 4.88 -10.25
N PHE A 493 17.26 5.56 -11.22
CA PHE A 493 17.17 7.02 -11.27
C PHE A 493 16.53 7.57 -9.99
N TRP A 494 15.36 7.06 -9.61
CA TRP A 494 14.68 7.46 -8.37
C TRP A 494 15.50 7.14 -7.12
N GLY A 495 16.26 6.04 -7.15
CA GLY A 495 17.24 5.70 -6.13
C GLY A 495 18.35 6.74 -5.97
N LEU A 496 18.89 7.26 -7.08
CA LEU A 496 19.88 8.33 -7.08
C LEU A 496 19.31 9.66 -6.62
N VAL A 497 18.09 10.01 -7.06
CA VAL A 497 17.35 11.20 -6.57
C VAL A 497 17.16 11.11 -5.06
N ALA A 498 16.75 9.94 -4.54
CA ALA A 498 16.60 9.72 -3.12
C ALA A 498 17.93 9.84 -2.37
N GLY A 499 19.04 9.38 -2.95
CA GLY A 499 20.40 9.57 -2.44
C GLY A 499 20.81 11.04 -2.41
N PHE A 500 20.48 11.82 -3.43
CA PHE A 500 20.70 13.26 -3.46
C PHE A 500 19.90 13.98 -2.36
N LEU A 501 18.60 13.69 -2.23
CA LEU A 501 17.76 14.24 -1.16
C LEU A 501 18.33 13.90 0.23
N HIS A 502 18.79 12.66 0.41
CA HIS A 502 19.45 12.22 1.64
C HIS A 502 20.74 13.01 1.93
N SER A 503 21.60 13.21 0.93
CA SER A 503 22.84 14.01 1.06
C SER A 503 22.58 15.47 1.45
N LYS A 504 21.42 16.01 1.06
CA LYS A 504 20.97 17.37 1.41
C LYS A 504 20.16 17.43 2.70
N GLY A 505 19.92 16.30 3.37
CA GLY A 505 19.12 16.25 4.59
C GLY A 505 17.63 16.60 4.40
N ILE A 506 17.13 16.52 3.16
CA ILE A 506 15.74 16.86 2.82
C ILE A 506 14.88 15.62 3.07
N TYR A 507 13.94 15.72 4.01
CA TYR A 507 12.97 14.66 4.31
C TYR A 507 11.58 15.24 4.50
N ALA A 508 10.56 14.65 3.88
CA ALA A 508 9.18 15.03 4.13
C ALA A 508 8.72 14.51 5.51
N ARG A 509 8.29 15.42 6.38
CA ARG A 509 7.74 15.12 7.70
C ARG A 509 6.29 15.61 7.76
N LEU A 510 5.34 14.67 7.81
CA LEU A 510 3.91 14.94 7.98
C LEU A 510 3.51 14.68 9.43
#